data_AF-A0A562RA63-F1
#
_entry.id   AF-A0A562RA63-F1
#
_cell.length_a   1.000
_cell.length_b   1.000
_cell.length_c   1.000
_cell.angle_alpha   90.00
_cell.angle_beta   90.00
_cell.angle_gamma   90.00
#
_symmetry.space_group_name_H-M   'P 1'
#
loop_
_entity.id
_entity.type
_entity.pdbx_description
1 polymer ?
#
loop_
_entity_poly.entity_id
_entity_poly.type
_entity_poly.pdbx_seq_one_letter_code
_entity_poly.pdbx_strand_id
1 'polypeptide(L)'
;MKKYLHTVLLFLFCHAVAHAQAPLPAAVNTDPARAQVTLPDPANPALPSLILIGDSTVRNGRDDGQGKGPAGQWGWGNPIANYFDQSKINVVNRAVGGLSSRTYVTSGHWGRTLALVKRGDVVIMQFGHNDASAINDDSRARGTIRGIGDETEEIDNKLTKAREVVHSYGWYLKEFVADIRAKGATPIICSPIPRKRWEADGKVGRNASNYGGWAKDVAAREKVGFIDLNEIAARKYDALGRDEVMKLFPLVTPDESVHTNWAGAELNAQIVVGGIKALDVPVLVSALNEKGRQVAALEDERPVVDAASVKTEQALNPALPTVHLVGDSTVRSGGNKGMVGWGERFAPYIDASKANVVNHAIGGRSSRTFHTEGRWEAVLKQMKAGDLVLIQFGHNDGGRIGDPAMKGRASGPGTGPETVDDRKPDGGTEQVHTFGWYMARYVQDAKAKGATVVLLSPVPHRDVWEERRDFETFAQWDREVAAQNGAQFADLTMVVSDGYRRVGAGTVSTYFADARTHTNEAGAVFNAQAVVAALQGLKANPVAGWLSPQGRTVVAAAPK
;
A
#
# COMPACT_ATOMS: atom_id res chain seq x y z
N MET A 1 -40.70 44.56 -78.13
CA MET A 1 -41.59 43.60 -78.79
C MET A 1 -40.91 42.23 -78.81
N LYS A 2 -41.58 41.20 -78.27
CA LYS A 2 -41.48 39.72 -78.50
C LYS A 2 -40.06 39.06 -78.51
N LYS A 3 -39.70 38.20 -77.52
CA LYS A 3 -40.01 36.74 -77.36
C LYS A 3 -39.21 35.85 -78.35
N TYR A 4 -38.54 34.72 -78.08
CA TYR A 4 -38.55 33.66 -77.03
C TYR A 4 -37.22 32.83 -77.14
N LEU A 5 -36.60 32.40 -76.03
CA LEU A 5 -36.56 31.03 -75.44
C LEU A 5 -35.70 29.97 -76.17
N HIS A 6 -34.70 29.40 -75.49
CA HIS A 6 -34.65 27.97 -75.09
C HIS A 6 -33.54 27.73 -74.05
N THR A 7 -33.96 27.17 -72.91
CA THR A 7 -33.18 26.76 -71.76
C THR A 7 -32.56 25.38 -72.02
N VAL A 8 -31.25 25.22 -71.79
CA VAL A 8 -30.61 23.91 -71.64
C VAL A 8 -30.08 23.80 -70.21
N LEU A 9 -30.65 22.87 -69.46
CA LEU A 9 -30.26 22.48 -68.11
C LEU A 9 -29.10 21.46 -68.23
N LEU A 10 -27.89 21.80 -67.81
CA LEU A 10 -26.80 20.84 -67.65
C LEU A 10 -26.44 20.72 -66.17
N PHE A 11 -26.76 19.57 -65.59
CA PHE A 11 -26.28 19.15 -64.28
C PHE A 11 -24.78 18.86 -64.36
N LEU A 12 -23.95 19.71 -63.74
CA LEU A 12 -22.55 19.40 -63.47
C LEU A 12 -22.46 18.50 -62.23
N PHE A 13 -22.17 17.22 -62.47
CA PHE A 13 -21.69 16.28 -61.46
C PHE A 13 -20.38 16.80 -60.87
N CYS A 14 -20.40 17.30 -59.64
CA CYS A 14 -19.20 17.42 -58.82
C CYS A 14 -18.75 16.02 -58.40
N HIS A 15 -17.81 15.42 -59.15
CA HIS A 15 -17.00 14.33 -58.64
C HIS A 15 -15.98 14.93 -57.66
N ALA A 16 -16.27 14.81 -56.37
CA ALA A 16 -15.26 14.98 -55.34
C ALA A 16 -14.19 13.89 -55.54
N VAL A 17 -13.04 14.28 -56.07
CA VAL A 17 -11.84 13.43 -56.04
C VAL A 17 -11.43 13.35 -54.57
N ALA A 18 -11.85 12.27 -53.92
CA ALA A 18 -11.31 11.85 -52.64
C ALA A 18 -9.80 11.71 -52.80
N HIS A 19 -9.06 12.69 -52.29
CA HIS A 19 -7.65 12.52 -52.04
C HIS A 19 -7.55 11.44 -50.96
N ALA A 20 -7.19 10.22 -51.38
CA ALA A 20 -6.81 9.18 -50.45
C ALA A 20 -5.71 9.75 -49.55
N GLN A 21 -6.05 10.00 -48.28
CA GLN A 21 -5.09 10.31 -47.24
C GLN A 21 -4.06 9.18 -47.25
N ALA A 22 -2.79 9.55 -47.45
CA ALA A 22 -1.69 8.63 -47.19
C ALA A 22 -1.88 8.04 -45.78
N PRO A 23 -1.73 6.72 -45.60
CA PRO A 23 -1.84 6.13 -44.27
C PRO A 23 -0.87 6.86 -43.34
N LEU A 24 -1.41 7.40 -42.24
CA LEU A 24 -0.60 7.99 -41.19
C LEU A 24 0.42 6.94 -40.72
N PRO A 25 1.68 7.31 -40.47
CA PRO A 25 2.67 6.36 -40.01
C PRO A 25 2.17 5.69 -38.72
N ALA A 26 2.34 4.36 -38.64
CA ALA A 26 2.16 3.63 -37.39
C ALA A 26 2.90 4.35 -36.27
N ALA A 27 2.34 4.35 -35.04
CA ALA A 27 2.98 4.92 -33.86
C ALA A 27 4.48 4.58 -33.88
N VAL A 28 5.33 5.61 -33.87
CA VAL A 28 6.77 5.46 -34.09
C VAL A 28 7.27 4.40 -33.12
N ASN A 29 7.91 3.38 -33.67
CA ASN A 29 8.39 2.23 -32.93
C ASN A 29 9.28 2.69 -31.77
N THR A 30 8.82 2.46 -30.54
CA THR A 30 9.55 2.77 -29.30
C THR A 30 10.48 1.62 -28.89
N ASP A 31 10.74 0.68 -29.80
CA ASP A 31 11.66 -0.43 -29.59
C ASP A 31 13.06 0.08 -29.21
N PRO A 32 13.47 -0.13 -27.94
CA PRO A 32 14.75 0.34 -27.43
C PRO A 32 15.93 -0.41 -28.03
N ALA A 33 15.71 -1.53 -28.72
CA ALA A 33 16.77 -2.30 -29.35
C ALA A 33 17.58 -1.48 -30.36
N ARG A 34 17.06 -0.34 -30.85
CA ARG A 34 17.73 0.54 -31.82
C ARG A 34 17.81 2.02 -31.43
N ALA A 35 17.16 2.45 -30.35
CA ALA A 35 17.15 3.86 -29.94
C ALA A 35 18.32 4.17 -28.99
N GLN A 36 19.26 5.04 -29.41
CA GLN A 36 20.21 5.66 -28.47
C GLN A 36 19.49 6.70 -27.61
N VAL A 37 18.85 6.25 -26.53
CA VAL A 37 18.20 7.14 -25.57
C VAL A 37 19.25 7.67 -24.60
N THR A 38 19.53 8.97 -24.65
CA THR A 38 20.31 9.65 -23.60
C THR A 38 19.38 9.92 -22.42
N LEU A 39 19.61 9.20 -21.33
CA LEU A 39 18.85 9.33 -20.09
C LEU A 39 19.56 10.33 -19.16
N PRO A 40 18.82 11.12 -18.36
CA PRO A 40 19.42 12.09 -17.45
C PRO A 40 20.24 11.40 -16.36
N ASP A 41 21.27 12.13 -15.91
CA ASP A 41 22.03 11.86 -14.69
C ASP A 41 21.66 12.92 -13.64
N PRO A 42 22.01 12.72 -12.34
CA PRO A 42 21.78 13.74 -11.31
C PRO A 42 22.50 15.05 -11.65
N ALA A 43 21.77 16.17 -11.68
CA ALA A 43 22.32 17.48 -12.02
C ALA A 43 23.28 18.01 -10.94
N ASN A 44 22.99 17.71 -9.68
CA ASN A 44 23.87 18.04 -8.55
C ASN A 44 24.13 16.78 -7.71
N PRO A 45 25.35 16.21 -7.73
CA PRO A 45 25.66 14.98 -7.00
C PRO A 45 25.60 15.12 -5.47
N ALA A 46 25.64 16.36 -4.95
CA ALA A 46 25.52 16.63 -3.51
C ALA A 46 24.08 16.56 -2.99
N LEU A 47 23.08 16.64 -3.89
CA LEU A 47 21.66 16.54 -3.51
C LEU A 47 21.18 15.08 -3.54
N PRO A 48 20.16 14.72 -2.71
CA PRO A 48 19.44 13.47 -2.89
C PRO A 48 18.73 13.45 -4.26
N SER A 49 18.42 12.25 -4.75
CA SER A 49 17.72 12.05 -6.02
C SER A 49 16.40 11.31 -5.83
N LEU A 50 15.35 11.80 -6.51
CA LEU A 50 14.20 11.00 -6.92
C LEU A 50 14.52 10.37 -8.27
N ILE A 51 14.76 9.06 -8.30
CA ILE A 51 15.04 8.30 -9.52
C ILE A 51 13.78 7.54 -9.93
N LEU A 52 13.38 7.65 -11.19
CA LEU A 52 12.23 6.93 -11.73
C LEU A 52 12.69 5.85 -12.70
N ILE A 53 12.21 4.63 -12.54
CA ILE A 53 12.39 3.54 -13.52
C ILE A 53 11.04 3.01 -13.96
N GLY A 54 10.94 2.59 -15.21
CA GLY A 54 9.68 2.13 -15.77
C GLY A 54 9.65 2.14 -17.29
N ASP A 55 8.43 2.11 -17.83
CA ASP A 55 8.14 1.97 -19.25
C ASP A 55 7.73 3.29 -19.95
N SER A 56 7.04 3.19 -21.09
CA SER A 56 6.58 4.32 -21.90
C SER A 56 5.56 5.22 -21.20
N THR A 57 4.89 4.72 -20.15
CA THR A 57 3.95 5.52 -19.35
C THR A 57 4.65 6.31 -18.26
N VAL A 58 5.95 6.10 -18.04
CA VAL A 58 6.78 6.81 -17.05
C VAL A 58 7.80 7.72 -17.73
N ARG A 59 8.39 7.30 -18.86
CA ARG A 59 9.53 7.94 -19.53
C ARG A 59 9.41 9.46 -19.73
N ASN A 60 10.57 10.08 -19.92
CA ASN A 60 10.67 11.41 -20.51
C ASN A 60 10.29 11.40 -21.99
N GLY A 61 9.93 12.58 -22.51
CA GLY A 61 9.69 12.87 -23.93
C GLY A 61 9.50 14.39 -24.07
N ARG A 62 9.18 15.02 -25.20
CA ARG A 62 9.41 14.64 -26.59
C ARG A 62 8.17 14.43 -27.44
N ASP A 63 6.99 14.28 -26.83
CA ASP A 63 5.76 13.80 -27.50
C ASP A 63 5.92 12.47 -28.30
N ASP A 64 6.98 11.73 -27.96
CA ASP A 64 7.50 10.53 -28.66
C ASP A 64 7.94 10.77 -30.11
N GLY A 65 8.36 12.00 -30.43
CA GLY A 65 8.82 12.39 -31.77
C GLY A 65 7.68 12.56 -32.77
N GLN A 66 6.44 12.66 -32.30
CA GLN A 66 5.24 12.86 -33.12
C GLN A 66 5.08 14.31 -33.59
N GLY A 67 5.77 15.27 -32.96
CA GLY A 67 5.66 16.70 -33.26
C GLY A 67 4.28 17.29 -32.92
N LYS A 68 3.56 16.67 -31.97
CA LYS A 68 2.19 17.03 -31.54
C LYS A 68 2.15 17.83 -30.25
N GLY A 69 3.30 18.11 -29.63
CA GLY A 69 3.40 18.83 -28.38
C GLY A 69 2.56 18.15 -27.27
N PRO A 70 1.79 18.93 -26.48
CA PRO A 70 0.98 18.40 -25.39
C PRO A 70 -0.04 17.32 -25.79
N ALA A 71 -0.45 17.26 -27.07
CA ALA A 71 -1.41 16.29 -27.58
C ALA A 71 -0.78 14.94 -27.99
N GLY A 72 0.56 14.85 -28.08
CA GLY A 72 1.26 13.59 -28.34
C GLY A 72 1.41 12.72 -27.09
N GLN A 73 2.27 11.70 -27.12
CA GLN A 73 2.39 10.75 -26.00
C GLN A 73 3.37 11.22 -24.93
N TRP A 74 2.97 11.10 -23.66
CA TRP A 74 3.75 11.52 -22.50
C TRP A 74 3.64 10.49 -21.37
N GLY A 75 4.79 10.20 -20.74
CA GLY A 75 4.84 9.47 -19.48
C GLY A 75 4.75 10.42 -18.29
N TRP A 76 4.15 9.98 -17.18
CA TRP A 76 3.92 10.81 -15.99
C TRP A 76 5.21 11.23 -15.29
N GLY A 77 6.30 10.47 -15.47
CA GLY A 77 7.61 10.82 -14.91
C GLY A 77 8.22 12.07 -15.54
N ASN A 78 7.69 12.54 -16.67
CA ASN A 78 8.10 13.81 -17.27
C ASN A 78 7.51 15.03 -16.52
N PRO A 79 6.18 15.20 -16.38
CA PRO A 79 5.60 16.31 -15.63
C PRO A 79 5.89 16.27 -14.13
N ILE A 80 6.23 15.12 -13.53
CA ILE A 80 6.45 15.03 -12.07
C ILE A 80 7.60 15.93 -11.57
N ALA A 81 8.59 16.22 -12.43
CA ALA A 81 9.70 17.12 -12.09
C ALA A 81 9.21 18.54 -11.71
N ASN A 82 8.05 18.96 -12.23
CA ASN A 82 7.48 20.28 -11.98
C ASN A 82 6.87 20.43 -10.56
N TYR A 83 6.84 19.36 -9.76
CA TYR A 83 6.32 19.38 -8.38
C TYR A 83 7.43 19.49 -7.33
N PHE A 84 8.68 19.45 -7.75
CA PHE A 84 9.84 19.47 -6.86
C PHE A 84 10.64 20.78 -7.00
N ASP A 85 11.25 21.18 -5.90
CA ASP A 85 12.26 22.23 -5.83
C ASP A 85 13.62 21.62 -6.19
N GLN A 86 14.09 21.90 -7.41
CA GLN A 86 15.32 21.32 -7.95
C GLN A 86 16.59 21.83 -7.25
N SER A 87 16.48 22.84 -6.38
CA SER A 87 17.59 23.24 -5.49
C SER A 87 17.78 22.28 -4.31
N LYS A 88 16.77 21.45 -4.02
CA LYS A 88 16.76 20.51 -2.88
C LYS A 88 16.89 19.06 -3.28
N ILE A 89 16.48 18.71 -4.50
CA ILE A 89 16.47 17.32 -4.98
C ILE A 89 16.70 17.24 -6.49
N ASN A 90 17.40 16.20 -6.94
CA ASN A 90 17.42 15.84 -8.35
C ASN A 90 16.16 15.03 -8.71
N VAL A 91 15.53 15.30 -9.86
CA VAL A 91 14.50 14.40 -10.43
C VAL A 91 15.06 13.73 -11.68
N VAL A 92 15.39 12.45 -11.58
CA VAL A 92 16.16 11.69 -12.58
C VAL A 92 15.29 10.58 -13.14
N ASN A 93 14.56 10.87 -14.21
CA ASN A 93 13.72 9.89 -14.87
C ASN A 93 14.51 9.02 -15.85
N ARG A 94 14.75 7.76 -15.44
CA ARG A 94 15.50 6.73 -16.16
C ARG A 94 14.59 5.70 -16.83
N ALA A 95 13.29 5.93 -16.88
CA ALA A 95 12.34 5.05 -17.55
C ALA A 95 12.52 5.09 -19.07
N VAL A 96 12.33 3.93 -19.70
CA VAL A 96 12.57 3.74 -21.14
C VAL A 96 11.32 3.14 -21.76
N GLY A 97 10.84 3.78 -22.84
CA GLY A 97 9.69 3.29 -23.59
C GLY A 97 9.86 1.85 -24.05
N GLY A 98 8.79 1.07 -24.03
CA GLY A 98 8.82 -0.28 -24.59
C GLY A 98 9.55 -1.36 -23.77
N LEU A 99 10.26 -1.01 -22.68
CA LEU A 99 10.88 -2.01 -21.80
C LEU A 99 9.91 -2.57 -20.76
N SER A 100 10.07 -3.85 -20.43
CA SER A 100 9.51 -4.52 -19.25
C SER A 100 10.51 -4.50 -18.11
N SER A 101 10.13 -4.96 -16.92
CA SER A 101 11.08 -5.12 -15.80
C SER A 101 12.28 -5.99 -16.20
N ARG A 102 12.02 -7.11 -16.90
CA ARG A 102 13.03 -7.98 -17.51
C ARG A 102 13.92 -7.25 -18.51
N THR A 103 13.34 -6.63 -19.54
CA THR A 103 14.17 -6.05 -20.60
C THR A 103 14.90 -4.80 -20.14
N TYR A 104 14.46 -4.14 -19.06
CA TYR A 104 15.22 -3.10 -18.38
C TYR A 104 16.52 -3.63 -17.75
N VAL A 105 16.49 -4.86 -17.21
CA VAL A 105 17.68 -5.56 -16.70
C VAL A 105 18.56 -6.03 -17.85
N THR A 106 18.01 -6.79 -18.80
CA THR A 106 18.82 -7.51 -19.80
C THR A 106 19.45 -6.61 -20.86
N SER A 107 18.93 -5.39 -21.04
CA SER A 107 19.55 -4.34 -21.85
C SER A 107 20.57 -3.47 -21.07
N GLY A 108 20.82 -3.80 -19.79
CA GLY A 108 21.78 -3.13 -18.93
C GLY A 108 21.34 -1.76 -18.41
N HIS A 109 20.07 -1.34 -18.63
CA HIS A 109 19.57 -0.06 -18.09
C HIS A 109 19.53 -0.09 -16.57
N TRP A 110 19.18 -1.22 -15.96
CA TRP A 110 19.23 -1.36 -14.51
C TRP A 110 20.63 -1.12 -13.94
N GLY A 111 21.66 -1.82 -14.45
CA GLY A 111 23.02 -1.65 -13.97
C GLY A 111 23.53 -0.19 -14.09
N ARG A 112 23.23 0.48 -15.21
CA ARG A 112 23.57 1.90 -15.41
C ARG A 112 22.83 2.82 -14.43
N THR A 113 21.56 2.55 -14.14
CA THR A 113 20.77 3.34 -13.18
C THR A 113 21.23 3.08 -11.75
N LEU A 114 21.46 1.82 -11.36
CA LEU A 114 21.92 1.43 -10.02
C LEU A 114 23.29 2.04 -9.66
N ALA A 115 24.15 2.27 -10.66
CA ALA A 115 25.42 2.97 -10.48
C ALA A 115 25.25 4.43 -10.01
N LEU A 116 24.10 5.06 -10.30
CA LEU A 116 23.78 6.42 -9.86
C LEU A 116 23.16 6.46 -8.45
N VAL A 117 22.56 5.36 -8.01
CA VAL A 117 21.83 5.28 -6.73
C VAL A 117 22.82 5.35 -5.56
N LYS A 118 22.57 6.30 -4.65
CA LYS A 118 23.32 6.44 -3.40
C LYS A 118 22.39 6.49 -2.19
N ARG A 119 22.99 6.37 -0.99
CA ARG A 119 22.28 6.46 0.28
C ARG A 119 21.47 7.75 0.36
N GLY A 120 20.21 7.64 0.77
CA GLY A 120 19.29 8.79 0.89
C GLY A 120 18.50 9.12 -0.38
N ASP A 121 18.83 8.50 -1.52
CA ASP A 121 17.99 8.59 -2.72
C ASP A 121 16.69 7.78 -2.55
N VAL A 122 15.70 8.09 -3.39
CA VAL A 122 14.44 7.35 -3.49
C VAL A 122 14.27 6.88 -4.93
N VAL A 123 13.95 5.60 -5.11
CA VAL A 123 13.70 5.03 -6.44
C VAL A 123 12.24 4.58 -6.53
N ILE A 124 11.47 5.19 -7.43
CA ILE A 124 10.10 4.78 -7.75
C ILE A 124 10.13 3.91 -9.01
N MET A 125 9.61 2.69 -8.92
CA MET A 125 9.55 1.75 -10.03
C MET A 125 8.11 1.45 -10.46
N GLN A 126 7.84 1.55 -11.76
CA GLN A 126 6.55 1.19 -12.35
C GLN A 126 6.73 0.39 -13.64
N PHE A 127 6.38 -0.89 -13.59
CA PHE A 127 6.38 -1.82 -14.73
C PHE A 127 5.05 -2.59 -14.81
N GLY A 128 4.89 -3.44 -15.81
CA GLY A 128 3.73 -4.32 -15.96
C GLY A 128 3.07 -4.29 -17.34
N HIS A 129 3.05 -3.15 -18.04
CA HIS A 129 2.39 -3.07 -19.35
C HIS A 129 3.09 -3.91 -20.40
N ASN A 130 4.42 -3.88 -20.41
CA ASN A 130 5.24 -4.61 -21.37
C ASN A 130 5.54 -6.03 -20.90
N ASP A 131 5.62 -6.25 -19.58
CA ASP A 131 5.74 -7.55 -18.92
C ASP A 131 4.59 -8.49 -19.30
N ALA A 132 3.39 -7.94 -19.54
CA ALA A 132 2.22 -8.66 -20.03
C ALA A 132 2.32 -9.18 -21.48
N SER A 133 3.40 -8.87 -22.21
CA SER A 133 3.63 -9.36 -23.58
C SER A 133 4.00 -10.85 -23.58
N ALA A 134 4.13 -11.46 -24.76
CA ALA A 134 4.67 -12.82 -24.85
C ALA A 134 6.12 -12.85 -24.34
N ILE A 135 6.46 -13.94 -23.63
CA ILE A 135 7.81 -14.17 -23.10
C ILE A 135 8.84 -14.21 -24.22
N ASN A 136 8.52 -14.89 -25.33
CA ASN A 136 9.40 -15.03 -26.47
C ASN A 136 8.60 -14.96 -27.78
N ASP A 137 8.86 -13.92 -28.57
CA ASP A 137 8.29 -13.71 -29.89
C ASP A 137 9.33 -13.06 -30.82
N ASP A 138 9.07 -12.97 -32.11
CA ASP A 138 9.98 -12.41 -33.11
C ASP A 138 9.82 -10.89 -33.30
N SER A 139 9.04 -10.22 -32.43
CA SER A 139 8.71 -8.80 -32.56
C SER A 139 9.27 -7.94 -31.43
N ARG A 140 9.18 -8.41 -30.19
CA ARG A 140 9.45 -7.67 -28.95
C ARG A 140 10.13 -8.54 -27.88
N ALA A 141 9.77 -9.83 -27.76
CA ALA A 141 10.35 -10.81 -26.83
C ALA A 141 10.62 -10.29 -25.40
N ARG A 142 9.62 -9.62 -24.80
CA ARG A 142 9.81 -8.81 -23.57
C ARG A 142 8.95 -9.22 -22.38
N GLY A 143 8.10 -10.24 -22.52
CA GLY A 143 7.23 -10.68 -21.44
C GLY A 143 8.00 -11.29 -20.27
N THR A 144 7.33 -11.35 -19.11
CA THR A 144 7.80 -12.06 -17.91
C THR A 144 6.89 -13.24 -17.60
N ILE A 145 7.35 -14.16 -16.74
CA ILE A 145 6.45 -15.15 -16.16
C ILE A 145 5.45 -14.42 -15.24
N ARG A 146 4.19 -14.85 -15.29
CA ARG A 146 3.09 -14.24 -14.52
C ARG A 146 3.19 -14.62 -13.04
N GLY A 147 2.94 -13.67 -12.15
CA GLY A 147 2.94 -13.90 -10.71
C GLY A 147 4.16 -13.31 -10.00
N ILE A 148 4.33 -13.76 -8.75
CA ILE A 148 5.29 -13.21 -7.79
C ILE A 148 6.16 -14.28 -7.12
N GLY A 149 6.17 -15.50 -7.67
CA GLY A 149 7.00 -16.60 -7.21
C GLY A 149 8.42 -16.52 -7.79
N ASP A 150 9.19 -17.60 -7.60
CA ASP A 150 10.57 -17.69 -8.08
C ASP A 150 10.65 -18.53 -9.38
N GLU A 151 9.57 -18.59 -10.16
CA GLU A 151 9.51 -19.38 -11.40
C GLU A 151 10.50 -18.85 -12.45
N THR A 152 11.07 -19.79 -13.23
CA THR A 152 12.02 -19.51 -14.31
C THR A 152 11.70 -20.28 -15.59
N GLU A 153 12.04 -19.70 -16.74
CA GLU A 153 11.95 -20.35 -18.06
C GLU A 153 13.21 -20.02 -18.88
N GLU A 154 13.90 -21.04 -19.39
CA GLU A 154 14.97 -20.84 -20.36
C GLU A 154 14.42 -20.64 -21.77
N ILE A 155 14.89 -19.62 -22.46
CA ILE A 155 14.53 -19.35 -23.85
C ILE A 155 15.75 -19.15 -24.73
N ASP A 156 15.64 -19.57 -26.00
CA ASP A 156 16.44 -19.01 -27.07
C ASP A 156 15.68 -17.79 -27.62
N ASN A 157 16.13 -16.59 -27.26
CA ASN A 157 15.42 -15.35 -27.55
C ASN A 157 15.32 -15.15 -29.08
N LYS A 158 14.09 -15.11 -29.60
CA LYS A 158 13.85 -15.06 -31.05
C LYS A 158 14.33 -13.77 -31.69
N LEU A 159 14.47 -12.68 -30.94
CA LEU A 159 15.03 -11.41 -31.42
C LEU A 159 16.56 -11.38 -31.32
N THR A 160 17.11 -11.59 -30.13
CA THR A 160 18.54 -11.40 -29.88
C THR A 160 19.38 -12.62 -30.25
N LYS A 161 18.73 -13.78 -30.46
CA LYS A 161 19.34 -15.10 -30.64
C LYS A 161 20.18 -15.59 -29.45
N ALA A 162 20.16 -14.86 -28.34
CA ALA A 162 20.83 -15.25 -27.12
C ALA A 162 19.99 -16.23 -26.29
N ARG A 163 20.66 -17.17 -25.63
CA ARG A 163 20.06 -17.96 -24.55
C ARG A 163 19.87 -17.06 -23.33
N GLU A 164 18.69 -17.12 -22.72
CA GLU A 164 18.30 -16.25 -21.60
C GLU A 164 17.43 -17.02 -20.61
N VAL A 165 17.57 -16.74 -19.31
CA VAL A 165 16.67 -17.21 -18.25
C VAL A 165 15.67 -16.10 -17.93
N VAL A 166 14.38 -16.41 -18.04
CA VAL A 166 13.26 -15.50 -17.78
C VAL A 166 12.68 -15.80 -16.41
N HIS A 167 12.60 -14.80 -15.55
CA HIS A 167 11.96 -14.92 -14.23
C HIS A 167 10.51 -14.40 -14.21
N SER A 168 9.82 -14.63 -13.09
CA SER A 168 8.52 -14.02 -12.78
C SER A 168 8.60 -12.50 -12.65
N TYR A 169 7.47 -11.82 -12.87
CA TYR A 169 7.35 -10.38 -12.68
C TYR A 169 7.77 -9.94 -11.27
N GLY A 170 7.28 -10.64 -10.23
CA GLY A 170 7.61 -10.28 -8.86
C GLY A 170 9.07 -10.53 -8.50
N TRP A 171 9.74 -11.49 -9.13
CA TRP A 171 11.17 -11.71 -8.96
C TRP A 171 11.97 -10.47 -9.37
N TYR A 172 11.72 -9.89 -10.56
CA TYR A 172 12.44 -8.69 -11.00
C TYR A 172 12.21 -7.48 -10.09
N LEU A 173 10.99 -7.28 -9.61
CA LEU A 173 10.69 -6.19 -8.66
C LEU A 173 11.42 -6.39 -7.33
N LYS A 174 11.47 -7.62 -6.82
CA LYS A 174 12.21 -7.98 -5.60
C LYS A 174 13.70 -7.72 -5.75
N GLU A 175 14.30 -8.06 -6.88
CA GLU A 175 15.71 -7.77 -7.15
C GLU A 175 16.01 -6.27 -7.16
N PHE A 176 15.16 -5.47 -7.82
CA PHE A 176 15.29 -4.00 -7.76
C PHE A 176 15.25 -3.50 -6.31
N VAL A 177 14.28 -3.97 -5.51
CA VAL A 177 14.16 -3.61 -4.09
C VAL A 177 15.43 -3.96 -3.31
N ALA A 178 15.97 -5.16 -3.50
CA ALA A 178 17.17 -5.63 -2.81
C ALA A 178 18.39 -4.76 -3.15
N ASP A 179 18.62 -4.51 -4.43
CA ASP A 179 19.73 -3.68 -4.92
C ASP A 179 19.64 -2.22 -4.43
N ILE A 180 18.44 -1.63 -4.44
CA ILE A 180 18.21 -0.26 -3.95
C ILE A 180 18.52 -0.19 -2.45
N ARG A 181 18.08 -1.18 -1.68
CA ARG A 181 18.37 -1.28 -0.23
C ARG A 181 19.86 -1.45 0.04
N ALA A 182 20.56 -2.25 -0.77
CA ALA A 182 22.00 -2.43 -0.65
C ALA A 182 22.78 -1.12 -0.85
N LYS A 183 22.23 -0.17 -1.63
CA LYS A 183 22.77 1.19 -1.77
C LYS A 183 22.36 2.16 -0.64
N GLY A 184 21.54 1.71 0.31
CA GLY A 184 20.98 2.56 1.38
C GLY A 184 19.93 3.56 0.89
N ALA A 185 19.32 3.30 -0.27
CA ALA A 185 18.25 4.10 -0.84
C ALA A 185 16.86 3.51 -0.50
N THR A 186 15.80 4.29 -0.73
CA THR A 186 14.41 3.89 -0.44
C THR A 186 13.71 3.42 -1.73
N PRO A 187 13.35 2.14 -1.85
CA PRO A 187 12.53 1.66 -2.96
C PRO A 187 11.04 1.94 -2.73
N ILE A 188 10.33 2.32 -3.79
CA ILE A 188 8.87 2.47 -3.81
C ILE A 188 8.36 1.79 -5.08
N ILE A 189 7.37 0.91 -4.93
CA ILE A 189 6.68 0.27 -6.05
C ILE A 189 5.43 1.07 -6.39
N CYS A 190 5.23 1.34 -7.67
CA CYS A 190 4.04 2.01 -8.19
C CYS A 190 3.36 1.07 -9.19
N SER A 191 2.05 0.82 -9.03
CA SER A 191 1.30 0.01 -9.99
C SER A 191 1.20 0.71 -11.35
N PRO A 192 1.14 -0.02 -12.48
CA PRO A 192 0.97 0.61 -13.79
C PRO A 192 -0.40 1.28 -13.93
N ILE A 193 -0.48 2.35 -14.72
CA ILE A 193 -1.72 3.11 -14.96
C ILE A 193 -2.83 2.20 -15.56
N PRO A 194 -4.12 2.53 -15.37
CA PRO A 194 -5.18 1.76 -16.01
C PRO A 194 -5.20 2.03 -17.52
N ARG A 195 -5.63 1.02 -18.28
CA ARG A 195 -5.92 1.22 -19.71
C ARG A 195 -7.24 1.96 -19.83
N LYS A 196 -7.43 2.77 -20.88
CA LYS A 196 -8.76 3.32 -21.21
C LYS A 196 -9.69 2.27 -21.82
N ARG A 197 -10.02 1.26 -21.02
CA ARG A 197 -10.93 0.15 -21.34
C ARG A 197 -11.98 0.07 -20.24
N TRP A 198 -13.22 -0.16 -20.65
CA TRP A 198 -14.36 -0.23 -19.75
C TRP A 198 -14.92 -1.64 -19.72
N GLU A 199 -15.32 -2.07 -18.53
CA GLU A 199 -15.99 -3.34 -18.29
C GLU A 199 -17.50 -3.23 -18.57
N ALA A 200 -18.22 -4.35 -18.47
CA ALA A 200 -19.66 -4.42 -18.74
C ALA A 200 -20.51 -3.48 -17.84
N ASP A 201 -20.00 -3.13 -16.66
CA ASP A 201 -20.65 -2.20 -15.72
C ASP A 201 -20.38 -0.72 -16.04
N GLY A 202 -19.66 -0.43 -17.12
CA GLY A 202 -19.31 0.91 -17.55
C GLY A 202 -18.18 1.56 -16.74
N LYS A 203 -17.49 0.82 -15.87
CA LYS A 203 -16.30 1.30 -15.14
C LYS A 203 -15.01 0.95 -15.85
N VAL A 204 -13.95 1.70 -15.56
CA VAL A 204 -12.61 1.41 -16.07
C VAL A 204 -12.07 0.11 -15.48
N GLY A 205 -11.52 -0.73 -16.36
CA GLY A 205 -10.89 -1.99 -15.98
C GLY A 205 -9.68 -1.78 -15.07
N ARG A 206 -9.74 -2.40 -13.89
CA ARG A 206 -8.65 -2.43 -12.91
C ARG A 206 -7.79 -3.66 -13.11
N ASN A 207 -6.55 -3.60 -12.65
CA ASN A 207 -5.61 -4.72 -12.79
C ASN A 207 -5.15 -5.30 -11.44
N ALA A 208 -5.99 -5.16 -10.41
CA ALA A 208 -5.77 -5.71 -9.07
C ALA A 208 -5.64 -7.24 -9.03
N SER A 209 -6.14 -7.95 -10.04
CA SER A 209 -5.99 -9.41 -10.19
C SER A 209 -4.73 -9.83 -10.97
N ASN A 210 -3.91 -8.89 -11.43
CA ASN A 210 -2.68 -9.17 -12.19
C ASN A 210 -1.56 -8.18 -11.81
N TYR A 211 -0.84 -7.58 -12.77
CA TYR A 211 0.37 -6.77 -12.57
C TYR A 211 0.25 -5.64 -11.54
N GLY A 212 -0.92 -5.01 -11.37
CA GLY A 212 -1.13 -4.04 -10.29
C GLY A 212 -1.24 -4.71 -8.92
N GLY A 213 -1.99 -5.80 -8.83
CA GLY A 213 -2.07 -6.66 -7.63
C GLY A 213 -0.74 -7.29 -7.27
N TRP A 214 -0.01 -7.85 -8.24
CA TRP A 214 1.32 -8.43 -8.02
C TRP A 214 2.34 -7.37 -7.59
N ALA A 215 2.28 -6.15 -8.14
CA ALA A 215 3.10 -5.04 -7.65
C ALA A 215 2.78 -4.70 -6.19
N LYS A 216 1.49 -4.67 -5.83
CA LYS A 216 1.03 -4.48 -4.45
C LYS A 216 1.52 -5.60 -3.53
N ASP A 217 1.41 -6.85 -3.96
CA ASP A 217 1.80 -8.02 -3.20
C ASP A 217 3.31 -8.09 -2.98
N VAL A 218 4.11 -7.77 -4.00
CA VAL A 218 5.57 -7.63 -3.85
C VAL A 218 5.86 -6.51 -2.87
N ALA A 219 5.21 -5.35 -2.99
CA ALA A 219 5.44 -4.24 -2.07
C ALA A 219 5.12 -4.61 -0.61
N ALA A 220 4.03 -5.36 -0.40
CA ALA A 220 3.65 -5.87 0.92
C ALA A 220 4.64 -6.90 1.45
N ARG A 221 5.05 -7.89 0.64
CA ARG A 221 6.03 -8.93 1.02
C ARG A 221 7.39 -8.34 1.33
N GLU A 222 7.85 -7.45 0.46
CA GLU A 222 9.14 -6.79 0.60
C GLU A 222 9.10 -5.66 1.62
N LYS A 223 7.92 -5.26 2.12
CA LYS A 223 7.74 -4.21 3.12
C LYS A 223 8.31 -2.87 2.64
N VAL A 224 7.89 -2.43 1.46
CA VAL A 224 8.29 -1.15 0.83
C VAL A 224 7.06 -0.29 0.54
N GLY A 225 7.28 0.99 0.26
CA GLY A 225 6.20 1.89 -0.15
C GLY A 225 5.49 1.40 -1.41
N PHE A 226 4.15 1.49 -1.41
CA PHE A 226 3.31 1.20 -2.56
C PHE A 226 2.45 2.40 -2.92
N ILE A 227 2.43 2.76 -4.20
CA ILE A 227 1.50 3.74 -4.77
C ILE A 227 0.57 3.00 -5.72
N ASP A 228 -0.71 2.87 -5.33
CA ASP A 228 -1.75 2.24 -6.15
C ASP A 228 -2.28 3.21 -7.22
N LEU A 229 -1.38 3.62 -8.13
CA LEU A 229 -1.71 4.49 -9.24
C LEU A 229 -2.82 3.91 -10.12
N ASN A 230 -2.93 2.58 -10.24
CA ASN A 230 -3.97 1.93 -11.04
C ASN A 230 -5.37 2.22 -10.48
N GLU A 231 -5.60 1.85 -9.22
CA GLU A 231 -6.91 1.99 -8.58
C GLU A 231 -7.30 3.46 -8.45
N ILE A 232 -6.36 4.32 -8.05
CA ILE A 232 -6.65 5.74 -7.85
C ILE A 232 -6.93 6.45 -9.18
N ALA A 233 -6.18 6.15 -10.24
CA ALA A 233 -6.48 6.70 -11.56
C ALA A 233 -7.81 6.15 -12.09
N ALA A 234 -8.11 4.85 -11.90
CA ALA A 234 -9.37 4.26 -12.33
C ALA A 234 -10.58 4.91 -11.64
N ARG A 235 -10.52 5.18 -10.33
CA ARG A 235 -11.56 5.93 -9.60
C ARG A 235 -11.77 7.33 -10.17
N LYS A 236 -10.69 8.03 -10.51
CA LYS A 236 -10.79 9.36 -11.14
C LYS A 236 -11.40 9.26 -12.54
N TYR A 237 -11.04 8.25 -13.32
CA TYR A 237 -11.64 8.01 -14.64
C TYR A 237 -13.13 7.69 -14.55
N ASP A 238 -13.54 6.85 -13.58
CA ASP A 238 -14.94 6.54 -13.32
C ASP A 238 -15.73 7.81 -12.96
N ALA A 239 -15.14 8.70 -12.14
CA ALA A 239 -15.76 9.97 -11.77
C ALA A 239 -15.86 10.98 -12.92
N LEU A 240 -14.86 11.00 -13.82
CA LEU A 240 -14.84 11.86 -15.00
C LEU A 240 -15.80 11.39 -16.10
N GLY A 241 -16.02 10.08 -16.21
CA GLY A 241 -16.76 9.48 -17.29
C GLY A 241 -15.95 9.34 -18.58
N ARG A 242 -16.46 8.50 -19.49
CA ARG A 242 -15.74 8.04 -20.68
C ARG A 242 -15.22 9.17 -21.58
N ASP A 243 -16.05 10.15 -21.90
CA ASP A 243 -15.71 11.20 -22.87
C ASP A 243 -14.58 12.11 -22.38
N GLU A 244 -14.57 12.45 -21.09
CA GLU A 244 -13.49 13.22 -20.49
C GLU A 244 -12.20 12.41 -20.38
N VAL A 245 -12.29 11.11 -20.06
CA VAL A 245 -11.12 10.22 -20.03
C VAL A 245 -10.48 10.12 -21.41
N MET A 246 -11.26 10.06 -22.49
CA MET A 246 -10.73 10.00 -23.85
C MET A 246 -9.85 11.23 -24.20
N LYS A 247 -10.13 12.41 -23.62
CA LYS A 247 -9.33 13.63 -23.80
C LYS A 247 -7.97 13.59 -23.09
N LEU A 248 -7.73 12.63 -22.21
CA LEU A 248 -6.45 12.41 -21.52
C LEU A 248 -5.47 11.57 -22.35
N PHE A 249 -5.86 11.17 -23.56
CA PHE A 249 -5.07 10.37 -24.49
C PHE A 249 -4.94 11.11 -25.84
N PRO A 250 -3.97 10.76 -26.69
CA PRO A 250 -3.84 11.34 -28.03
C PRO A 250 -5.10 11.12 -28.88
N LEU A 251 -5.73 12.20 -29.34
CA LEU A 251 -7.00 12.16 -30.09
C LEU A 251 -6.91 11.49 -31.46
N VAL A 252 -5.70 11.42 -32.02
CA VAL A 252 -5.43 10.95 -33.39
C VAL A 252 -5.08 9.45 -33.44
N THR A 253 -5.31 8.71 -32.36
CA THR A 253 -4.95 7.29 -32.25
C THR A 253 -6.12 6.52 -31.65
N PRO A 254 -7.15 6.18 -32.45
CA PRO A 254 -8.38 5.55 -31.93
C PRO A 254 -8.10 4.24 -31.19
N ASP A 255 -7.05 3.50 -31.59
CA ASP A 255 -6.63 2.24 -30.97
C ASP A 255 -5.65 2.39 -29.80
N GLU A 256 -5.18 3.61 -29.48
CA GLU A 256 -4.36 3.85 -28.30
C GLU A 256 -5.16 3.49 -27.06
N SER A 257 -4.58 2.74 -26.12
CA SER A 257 -5.28 2.31 -24.92
C SER A 257 -4.47 2.48 -23.64
N VAL A 258 -3.23 2.94 -23.74
CA VAL A 258 -2.24 2.96 -22.65
C VAL A 258 -1.57 4.33 -22.56
N HIS A 259 -1.05 4.89 -23.65
CA HIS A 259 -0.23 6.09 -23.60
C HIS A 259 -1.06 7.35 -23.47
N THR A 260 -0.89 8.05 -22.34
CA THR A 260 -1.54 9.33 -22.08
C THR A 260 -0.94 10.47 -22.90
N ASN A 261 -1.72 11.53 -23.10
CA ASN A 261 -1.18 12.82 -23.52
C ASN A 261 -0.64 13.61 -22.31
N TRP A 262 -0.24 14.87 -22.49
CA TRP A 262 0.30 15.68 -21.38
C TRP A 262 -0.68 15.80 -20.22
N ALA A 263 -1.98 16.03 -20.49
CA ALA A 263 -2.99 16.16 -19.44
C ALA A 263 -3.18 14.86 -18.66
N GLY A 264 -3.18 13.70 -19.34
CA GLY A 264 -3.23 12.40 -18.66
C GLY A 264 -1.96 12.10 -17.87
N ALA A 265 -0.78 12.44 -18.40
CA ALA A 265 0.50 12.30 -17.72
C ALA A 265 0.57 13.18 -16.46
N GLU A 266 0.08 14.42 -16.55
CA GLU A 266 -0.03 15.36 -15.42
C GLU A 266 -0.97 14.82 -14.34
N LEU A 267 -2.14 14.28 -14.71
CA LEU A 267 -3.06 13.66 -13.77
C LEU A 267 -2.40 12.49 -13.01
N ASN A 268 -1.70 11.63 -13.73
CA ASN A 268 -0.98 10.50 -13.13
C ASN A 268 0.17 10.98 -12.23
N ALA A 269 0.90 12.02 -12.62
CA ALA A 269 1.94 12.62 -11.79
C ALA A 269 1.37 13.20 -10.48
N GLN A 270 0.20 13.85 -10.52
CA GLN A 270 -0.49 14.32 -9.30
C GLN A 270 -0.85 13.17 -8.36
N ILE A 271 -1.33 12.05 -8.90
CA ILE A 271 -1.63 10.87 -8.10
C ILE A 271 -0.36 10.35 -7.43
N VAL A 272 0.76 10.25 -8.17
CA VAL A 272 2.04 9.81 -7.61
C VAL A 272 2.55 10.79 -6.54
N VAL A 273 2.45 12.10 -6.74
CA VAL A 273 2.79 13.11 -5.72
C VAL A 273 1.90 12.97 -4.48
N GLY A 274 0.60 12.74 -4.66
CA GLY A 274 -0.31 12.44 -3.56
C GLY A 274 0.10 11.18 -2.80
N GLY A 275 0.55 10.14 -3.52
CA GLY A 275 1.08 8.90 -2.94
C GLY A 275 2.38 9.11 -2.18
N ILE A 276 3.30 9.92 -2.70
CA ILE A 276 4.53 10.34 -2.01
C ILE A 276 4.20 11.04 -0.69
N LYS A 277 3.21 11.94 -0.69
CA LYS A 277 2.73 12.60 0.54
C LYS A 277 2.07 11.61 1.50
N ALA A 278 1.30 10.65 0.99
CA ALA A 278 0.63 9.65 1.83
C ALA A 278 1.60 8.67 2.48
N LEU A 279 2.68 8.30 1.77
CA LEU A 279 3.81 7.52 2.26
C LEU A 279 4.74 8.32 3.17
N ASP A 280 4.54 9.63 3.26
CA ASP A 280 5.31 10.56 4.10
C ASP A 280 6.83 10.42 3.94
N VAL A 281 7.29 10.33 2.68
CA VAL A 281 8.71 10.15 2.35
C VAL A 281 9.47 11.45 2.61
N PRO A 282 10.25 11.60 3.70
CA PRO A 282 10.60 12.93 4.19
C PRO A 282 11.48 13.74 3.23
N VAL A 283 12.43 13.07 2.56
CA VAL A 283 13.29 13.70 1.54
C VAL A 283 12.50 14.18 0.33
N LEU A 284 11.41 13.51 -0.05
CA LEU A 284 10.56 13.94 -1.16
C LEU A 284 9.58 15.03 -0.72
N VAL A 285 8.92 14.84 0.43
CA VAL A 285 7.92 15.79 0.96
C VAL A 285 8.55 17.16 1.25
N SER A 286 9.74 17.19 1.86
CA SER A 286 10.47 18.44 2.14
C SER A 286 10.98 19.15 0.88
N ALA A 287 11.16 18.41 -0.22
CA ALA A 287 11.58 18.93 -1.51
C ALA A 287 10.42 19.35 -2.42
N LEU A 288 9.15 19.19 -2.00
CA LEU A 288 8.01 19.67 -2.78
C LEU A 288 8.03 21.20 -2.90
N ASN A 289 7.89 21.70 -4.13
CA ASN A 289 7.69 23.13 -4.39
C ASN A 289 6.24 23.54 -4.07
N GLU A 290 5.86 24.79 -4.37
CA GLU A 290 4.50 25.28 -4.11
C GLU A 290 3.41 24.41 -4.78
N LYS A 291 3.60 24.07 -6.06
CA LYS A 291 2.70 23.20 -6.81
C LYS A 291 2.60 21.79 -6.19
N GLY A 292 3.74 21.23 -5.78
CA GLY A 292 3.81 19.96 -5.05
C GLY A 292 3.02 19.97 -3.73
N ARG A 293 3.15 21.04 -2.95
CA ARG A 293 2.47 21.17 -1.66
C ARG A 293 0.95 21.26 -1.80
N GLN A 294 0.45 21.86 -2.88
CA GLN A 294 -0.99 22.00 -3.18
C GLN A 294 -1.68 20.67 -3.54
N VAL A 295 -0.94 19.64 -3.97
CA VAL A 295 -1.52 18.32 -4.26
C VAL A 295 -1.98 17.68 -2.95
N ALA A 296 -3.24 17.26 -2.84
CA ALA A 296 -3.72 16.54 -1.65
C ALA A 296 -2.99 15.19 -1.48
N ALA A 297 -2.67 14.83 -0.24
CA ALA A 297 -2.16 13.49 0.05
C ALA A 297 -3.24 12.44 -0.27
N LEU A 298 -2.85 11.28 -0.79
CA LEU A 298 -3.78 10.15 -0.88
C LEU A 298 -4.19 9.71 0.53
N GLU A 299 -5.40 9.18 0.65
CA GLU A 299 -5.87 8.64 1.92
C GLU A 299 -5.07 7.38 2.28
N ASP A 300 -4.49 7.33 3.48
CA ASP A 300 -3.95 6.09 4.07
C ASP A 300 -5.10 5.35 4.76
N GLU A 301 -5.30 4.09 4.41
CA GLU A 301 -6.29 3.22 5.05
C GLU A 301 -5.98 2.99 6.53
N ARG A 302 -4.74 3.23 6.99
CA ARG A 302 -4.30 3.13 8.40
C ARG A 302 -3.84 4.50 8.94
N PRO A 303 -4.74 5.48 9.10
CA PRO A 303 -4.35 6.83 9.51
C PRO A 303 -3.68 6.82 10.89
N VAL A 304 -2.57 7.56 11.01
CA VAL A 304 -1.99 7.91 12.32
C VAL A 304 -2.87 9.01 12.89
N VAL A 305 -3.64 8.68 13.92
CA VAL A 305 -4.47 9.69 14.62
C VAL A 305 -3.55 10.61 15.41
N ASP A 306 -3.82 11.92 15.46
CA ASP A 306 -3.09 12.76 16.40
C ASP A 306 -3.41 12.31 17.83
N ALA A 307 -2.38 11.89 18.54
CA ALA A 307 -2.49 11.40 19.90
C ALA A 307 -3.13 12.47 20.82
N ALA A 308 -2.80 13.76 20.62
CA ALA A 308 -3.33 14.85 21.42
C ALA A 308 -4.84 15.07 21.22
N SER A 309 -5.39 14.62 20.09
CA SER A 309 -6.82 14.73 19.78
C SER A 309 -7.68 13.63 20.41
N VAL A 310 -7.07 12.54 20.89
CA VAL A 310 -7.80 11.40 21.46
C VAL A 310 -8.08 11.64 22.94
N LYS A 311 -9.36 11.68 23.31
CA LYS A 311 -9.80 11.80 24.70
C LYS A 311 -9.37 10.56 25.50
N THR A 312 -8.65 10.78 26.59
CA THR A 312 -8.31 9.72 27.55
C THR A 312 -9.57 9.25 28.28
N GLU A 313 -9.95 7.99 28.07
CA GLU A 313 -11.01 7.34 28.84
C GLU A 313 -10.57 7.13 30.31
N GLN A 314 -11.52 7.13 31.23
CA GLN A 314 -11.30 6.96 32.68
C GLN A 314 -12.26 5.90 33.21
N ALA A 315 -11.85 5.23 34.29
CA ALA A 315 -12.74 4.32 35.02
C ALA A 315 -13.95 5.09 35.58
N LEU A 316 -15.16 4.56 35.38
CA LEU A 316 -16.40 5.17 35.86
C LEU A 316 -16.50 5.07 37.40
N ASN A 317 -16.07 3.95 37.96
CA ASN A 317 -16.01 3.73 39.40
C ASN A 317 -14.58 3.31 39.82
N PRO A 318 -13.77 4.23 40.38
CA PRO A 318 -12.39 3.94 40.79
C PRO A 318 -12.24 2.83 41.84
N ALA A 319 -13.30 2.49 42.58
CA ALA A 319 -13.28 1.43 43.59
C ALA A 319 -13.37 0.02 42.98
N LEU A 320 -13.79 -0.11 41.72
CA LEU A 320 -13.87 -1.39 41.02
C LEU A 320 -12.55 -1.70 40.27
N PRO A 321 -12.21 -2.99 40.06
CA PRO A 321 -11.16 -3.37 39.13
C PRO A 321 -11.50 -2.87 37.72
N THR A 322 -10.47 -2.68 36.90
CA THR A 322 -10.60 -2.17 35.54
C THR A 322 -10.05 -3.17 34.53
N VAL A 323 -10.77 -3.38 33.44
CA VAL A 323 -10.28 -4.02 32.22
C VAL A 323 -9.73 -2.92 31.30
N HIS A 324 -8.41 -2.84 31.20
CA HIS A 324 -7.70 -1.94 30.29
C HIS A 324 -7.55 -2.61 28.93
N LEU A 325 -8.03 -1.96 27.86
CA LEU A 325 -7.85 -2.42 26.49
C LEU A 325 -6.73 -1.61 25.84
N VAL A 326 -5.69 -2.27 25.34
CA VAL A 326 -4.52 -1.65 24.73
C VAL A 326 -4.33 -2.22 23.33
N GLY A 327 -4.19 -1.35 22.34
CA GLY A 327 -3.98 -1.79 20.96
C GLY A 327 -4.09 -0.69 19.91
N ASP A 328 -4.39 -1.12 18.68
CA ASP A 328 -4.40 -0.31 17.47
C ASP A 328 -5.83 0.09 17.01
N SER A 329 -5.99 0.41 15.73
CA SER A 329 -7.28 0.80 15.13
C SER A 329 -8.35 -0.30 15.16
N THR A 330 -7.96 -1.57 15.28
CA THR A 330 -8.90 -2.69 15.40
C THR A 330 -9.46 -2.84 16.82
N VAL A 331 -8.89 -2.14 17.79
CA VAL A 331 -9.31 -2.14 19.20
C VAL A 331 -9.99 -0.82 19.59
N ARG A 332 -9.56 0.32 19.02
CA ARG A 332 -9.96 1.69 19.43
C ARG A 332 -11.47 1.96 19.49
N SER A 333 -11.84 2.93 20.33
CA SER A 333 -13.13 3.61 20.32
C SER A 333 -13.16 4.76 19.30
N GLY A 334 -14.34 5.13 18.81
CA GLY A 334 -14.57 6.37 18.06
C GLY A 334 -13.97 6.38 16.66
N GLY A 335 -14.01 5.24 15.97
CA GLY A 335 -13.53 5.16 14.60
C GLY A 335 -14.33 6.03 13.62
N ASN A 336 -13.70 6.41 12.51
CA ASN A 336 -14.30 7.23 11.46
C ASN A 336 -14.71 6.37 10.26
N LYS A 337 -15.52 6.94 9.35
CA LYS A 337 -15.92 6.28 8.09
C LYS A 337 -16.54 4.87 8.29
N GLY A 338 -17.28 4.68 9.38
CA GLY A 338 -17.91 3.40 9.71
C GLY A 338 -16.97 2.32 10.25
N MET A 339 -15.69 2.63 10.46
CA MET A 339 -14.73 1.73 11.10
C MET A 339 -14.99 1.67 12.61
N VAL A 340 -15.10 0.48 13.18
CA VAL A 340 -15.33 0.26 14.61
C VAL A 340 -14.36 -0.80 15.11
N GLY A 341 -13.63 -0.49 16.19
CA GLY A 341 -12.76 -1.44 16.87
C GLY A 341 -13.54 -2.32 17.84
N TRP A 342 -13.09 -3.56 18.07
CA TRP A 342 -13.78 -4.49 18.95
C TRP A 342 -13.84 -4.01 20.41
N GLY A 343 -12.85 -3.21 20.85
CA GLY A 343 -12.81 -2.69 22.20
C GLY A 343 -14.00 -1.77 22.51
N GLU A 344 -14.50 -1.04 21.51
CA GLU A 344 -15.70 -0.21 21.63
C GLU A 344 -16.99 -1.03 21.86
N ARG A 345 -16.95 -2.33 21.54
CA ARG A 345 -18.08 -3.26 21.69
C ARG A 345 -17.86 -4.31 22.77
N PHE A 346 -16.79 -4.18 23.56
CA PHE A 346 -16.45 -5.13 24.61
C PHE A 346 -17.25 -4.90 25.90
N ALA A 347 -17.55 -3.64 26.26
CA ALA A 347 -18.17 -3.29 27.53
C ALA A 347 -19.48 -4.04 27.87
N PRO A 348 -20.41 -4.31 26.94
CA PRO A 348 -21.65 -5.04 27.24
C PRO A 348 -21.45 -6.46 27.80
N TYR A 349 -20.29 -7.08 27.61
CA TYR A 349 -19.98 -8.43 28.12
C TYR A 349 -19.48 -8.42 29.57
N ILE A 350 -19.19 -7.24 30.13
CA ILE A 350 -18.73 -7.05 31.50
C ILE A 350 -19.85 -6.40 32.32
N ASP A 351 -20.10 -6.94 33.50
CA ASP A 351 -21.02 -6.39 34.48
C ASP A 351 -20.42 -5.11 35.09
N ALA A 352 -20.98 -3.96 34.69
CA ALA A 352 -20.51 -2.64 35.12
C ALA A 352 -20.59 -2.42 36.64
N SER A 353 -21.34 -3.25 37.39
CA SER A 353 -21.32 -3.22 38.86
C SER A 353 -20.09 -3.89 39.47
N LYS A 354 -19.31 -4.63 38.67
CA LYS A 354 -18.19 -5.45 39.13
C LYS A 354 -16.84 -5.04 38.59
N ALA A 355 -16.78 -4.49 37.39
CA ALA A 355 -15.55 -4.00 36.79
C ALA A 355 -15.81 -2.86 35.80
N ASN A 356 -14.84 -1.96 35.67
CA ASN A 356 -14.81 -0.96 34.61
C ASN A 356 -14.23 -1.56 33.32
N VAL A 357 -14.55 -0.96 32.18
CA VAL A 357 -13.83 -1.16 30.92
C VAL A 357 -13.32 0.20 30.47
N VAL A 358 -12.02 0.30 30.19
CA VAL A 358 -11.39 1.54 29.72
C VAL A 358 -10.56 1.21 28.48
N ASN A 359 -10.92 1.81 27.34
CA ASN A 359 -10.24 1.59 26.08
C ASN A 359 -9.15 2.63 25.85
N HIS A 360 -7.90 2.18 25.86
CA HIS A 360 -6.71 3.01 25.63
C HIS A 360 -6.20 2.90 24.19
N ALA A 361 -6.81 2.07 23.35
CA ALA A 361 -6.33 1.81 22.01
C ALA A 361 -6.49 3.02 21.08
N ILE A 362 -5.51 3.20 20.20
CA ILE A 362 -5.44 4.36 19.29
C ILE A 362 -5.12 3.90 17.88
N GLY A 363 -5.84 4.46 16.90
CA GLY A 363 -5.62 4.16 15.49
C GLY A 363 -4.20 4.46 15.02
N GLY A 364 -3.66 3.52 14.24
CA GLY A 364 -2.34 3.64 13.64
C GLY A 364 -1.16 3.46 14.59
N ARG A 365 -1.35 2.95 15.82
CA ARG A 365 -0.22 2.63 16.72
C ARG A 365 0.28 1.20 16.52
N SER A 366 1.58 1.03 16.71
CA SER A 366 2.25 -0.26 16.91
C SER A 366 2.66 -0.42 18.37
N SER A 367 3.19 -1.58 18.75
CA SER A 367 3.78 -1.77 20.08
C SER A 367 4.87 -0.72 20.37
N ARG A 368 5.69 -0.40 19.36
CA ARG A 368 6.71 0.66 19.42
C ARG A 368 6.11 2.04 19.62
N THR A 369 5.23 2.50 18.73
CA THR A 369 4.77 3.90 18.78
C THR A 369 3.88 4.17 19.97
N PHE A 370 3.15 3.16 20.45
CA PHE A 370 2.42 3.27 21.72
C PHE A 370 3.37 3.51 22.91
N HIS A 371 4.56 2.90 22.90
CA HIS A 371 5.60 3.15 23.92
C HIS A 371 6.22 4.54 23.73
N THR A 372 6.74 4.85 22.54
CA THR A 372 7.52 6.09 22.31
C THR A 372 6.68 7.37 22.43
N GLU A 373 5.36 7.28 22.26
CA GLU A 373 4.44 8.40 22.45
C GLU A 373 3.96 8.58 23.90
N GLY A 374 4.50 7.82 24.86
CA GLY A 374 4.15 7.96 26.27
C GLY A 374 2.78 7.37 26.65
N ARG A 375 2.17 6.56 25.78
CA ARG A 375 0.80 6.06 25.98
C ARG A 375 0.77 4.91 26.97
N TRP A 376 1.78 4.05 26.93
CA TRP A 376 1.92 3.00 27.93
C TRP A 376 2.04 3.59 29.33
N GLU A 377 2.82 4.65 29.51
CA GLU A 377 2.96 5.37 30.77
C GLU A 377 1.62 5.96 31.23
N ALA A 378 0.79 6.45 30.31
CA ALA A 378 -0.56 6.94 30.63
C ALA A 378 -1.48 5.81 31.14
N VAL A 379 -1.41 4.61 30.55
CA VAL A 379 -2.14 3.43 31.01
C VAL A 379 -1.67 3.02 32.41
N LEU A 380 -0.35 2.94 32.63
CA LEU A 380 0.25 2.58 33.92
C LEU A 380 -0.10 3.53 35.06
N LYS A 381 -0.35 4.81 34.77
CA LYS A 381 -0.82 5.80 35.75
C LYS A 381 -2.23 5.51 36.24
N GLN A 382 -3.07 4.88 35.42
CA GLN A 382 -4.44 4.50 35.79
C GLN A 382 -4.52 3.09 36.40
N MET A 383 -3.54 2.24 36.12
CA MET A 383 -3.54 0.84 36.51
C MET A 383 -3.24 0.64 38.01
N LYS A 384 -3.99 -0.25 38.64
CA LYS A 384 -3.85 -0.67 40.05
C LYS A 384 -3.89 -2.20 40.20
N ALA A 385 -3.53 -2.68 41.38
CA ALA A 385 -3.55 -4.09 41.71
C ALA A 385 -4.97 -4.67 41.58
N GLY A 386 -5.08 -5.86 40.97
CA GLY A 386 -6.36 -6.50 40.68
C GLY A 386 -7.02 -6.10 39.35
N ASP A 387 -6.44 -5.15 38.62
CA ASP A 387 -6.87 -4.83 37.26
C ASP A 387 -6.49 -5.95 36.27
N LEU A 388 -7.14 -5.94 35.11
CA LEU A 388 -6.83 -6.78 33.95
C LEU A 388 -6.39 -5.87 32.81
N VAL A 389 -5.32 -6.24 32.09
CA VAL A 389 -4.95 -5.58 30.84
C VAL A 389 -4.95 -6.59 29.69
N LEU A 390 -5.65 -6.22 28.63
CA LEU A 390 -5.71 -6.94 27.36
C LEU A 390 -4.90 -6.15 26.34
N ILE A 391 -3.86 -6.77 25.78
CA ILE A 391 -2.93 -6.10 24.86
C ILE A 391 -2.97 -6.81 23.50
N GLN A 392 -3.26 -6.07 22.43
CA GLN A 392 -3.28 -6.57 21.06
C GLN A 392 -2.53 -5.60 20.12
N PHE A 393 -1.39 -6.03 19.59
CA PHE A 393 -0.61 -5.30 18.57
C PHE A 393 -0.11 -6.25 17.49
N GLY A 394 0.27 -5.71 16.32
CA GLY A 394 0.75 -6.49 15.18
C GLY A 394 0.45 -5.87 13.81
N HIS A 395 -0.72 -5.24 13.63
CA HIS A 395 -1.13 -4.68 12.32
C HIS A 395 -0.18 -3.59 11.81
N ASN A 396 0.43 -2.84 12.73
CA ASN A 396 1.30 -1.71 12.42
C ASN A 396 2.78 -1.97 12.75
N ASP A 397 3.09 -3.14 13.32
CA ASP A 397 4.42 -3.51 13.82
C ASP A 397 5.32 -4.11 12.76
N GLY A 398 4.72 -4.73 11.72
CA GLY A 398 5.47 -5.24 10.58
C GLY A 398 6.20 -4.12 9.83
N GLY A 399 7.02 -4.49 8.85
CA GLY A 399 7.73 -3.51 8.02
C GLY A 399 9.24 -3.48 8.23
N ARG A 400 9.92 -2.65 7.45
CA ARG A 400 11.34 -2.31 7.66
C ARG A 400 11.42 -1.01 8.46
N ILE A 401 12.28 -1.00 9.47
CA ILE A 401 12.57 0.20 10.27
C ILE A 401 13.26 1.25 9.38
N GLY A 402 12.87 2.51 9.54
CA GLY A 402 13.29 3.62 8.67
C GLY A 402 12.66 3.60 7.28
N ASP A 403 11.69 2.73 7.01
CA ASP A 403 10.89 2.82 5.79
C ASP A 403 9.75 3.85 5.98
N PRO A 404 9.68 4.90 5.15
CA PRO A 404 8.62 5.90 5.25
C PRO A 404 7.22 5.31 5.15
N ALA A 405 7.03 4.24 4.38
CA ALA A 405 5.75 3.56 4.24
C ALA A 405 5.21 3.02 5.59
N MET A 406 6.13 2.76 6.52
CA MET A 406 5.78 2.30 7.86
C MET A 406 5.43 3.43 8.81
N LYS A 407 5.68 4.69 8.45
CA LYS A 407 5.36 5.89 9.25
C LYS A 407 5.95 5.83 10.66
N GLY A 408 7.17 5.29 10.78
CA GLY A 408 7.84 5.08 12.06
C GLY A 408 7.23 3.99 12.94
N ARG A 409 6.28 3.20 12.45
CA ARG A 409 5.53 2.21 13.25
C ARG A 409 6.24 0.86 13.39
N ALA A 410 7.06 0.47 12.42
CA ALA A 410 7.71 -0.84 12.42
C ALA A 410 8.55 -1.06 13.69
N SER A 411 8.41 -2.24 14.30
CA SER A 411 9.26 -2.74 15.38
C SER A 411 10.24 -3.79 14.85
N GLY A 412 11.29 -4.09 15.62
CA GLY A 412 12.27 -5.11 15.25
C GLY A 412 11.66 -6.51 15.30
N PRO A 413 12.11 -7.47 14.47
CA PRO A 413 11.64 -8.84 14.57
C PRO A 413 12.21 -9.54 15.81
N GLY A 414 11.44 -10.41 16.44
CA GLY A 414 11.89 -11.28 17.53
C GLY A 414 11.36 -10.90 18.92
N THR A 415 11.88 -11.61 19.92
CA THR A 415 11.55 -11.42 21.34
C THR A 415 12.75 -10.97 22.19
N GLY A 416 13.94 -10.90 21.58
CA GLY A 416 15.19 -10.56 22.25
C GLY A 416 15.41 -9.05 22.42
N PRO A 417 16.55 -8.68 23.04
CA PRO A 417 16.88 -7.29 23.36
C PRO A 417 17.46 -6.50 22.18
N GLU A 418 17.51 -7.10 20.99
CA GLU A 418 18.15 -6.50 19.82
C GLU A 418 17.49 -5.16 19.46
N THR A 419 18.31 -4.24 18.98
CA THR A 419 17.86 -2.95 18.48
C THR A 419 18.27 -2.74 17.03
N VAL A 420 17.49 -1.93 16.34
CA VAL A 420 17.81 -1.41 15.00
C VAL A 420 17.77 0.11 15.06
N ASP A 421 18.82 0.75 14.55
CA ASP A 421 18.88 2.21 14.47
C ASP A 421 17.91 2.74 13.40
N ASP A 422 16.96 3.55 13.83
CA ASP A 422 16.09 4.35 12.97
C ASP A 422 16.59 5.79 12.91
N ARG A 423 17.39 6.09 11.88
CA ARG A 423 17.87 7.45 11.66
C ARG A 423 16.75 8.32 11.09
N LYS A 424 16.34 9.29 11.88
CA LYS A 424 15.25 10.21 11.58
C LYS A 424 15.71 11.30 10.59
N PRO A 425 14.76 11.91 9.84
CA PRO A 425 15.08 12.98 8.90
C PRO A 425 15.70 14.22 9.53
N ASP A 426 15.42 14.48 10.82
CA ASP A 426 16.00 15.58 11.60
C ASP A 426 17.46 15.33 12.03
N GLY A 427 18.04 14.19 11.64
CA GLY A 427 19.40 13.78 11.98
C GLY A 427 19.49 12.98 13.28
N GLY A 428 18.41 12.89 14.06
CA GLY A 428 18.31 12.05 15.25
C GLY A 428 18.38 10.56 14.92
N THR A 429 18.70 9.73 15.91
CA THR A 429 18.65 8.27 15.79
C THR A 429 17.88 7.71 16.97
N GLU A 430 16.86 6.90 16.67
CA GLU A 430 16.10 6.15 17.67
C GLU A 430 16.57 4.70 17.65
N GLN A 431 16.89 4.12 18.81
CA GLN A 431 17.10 2.69 18.92
C GLN A 431 15.76 1.98 19.04
N VAL A 432 15.41 1.21 18.01
CA VAL A 432 14.12 0.53 17.93
C VAL A 432 14.27 -0.90 18.39
N HIS A 433 13.52 -1.27 19.43
CA HIS A 433 13.56 -2.62 19.98
C HIS A 433 12.71 -3.61 19.17
N THR A 434 12.88 -4.90 19.46
CA THR A 434 12.03 -5.95 18.92
C THR A 434 10.58 -5.83 19.38
N PHE A 435 9.63 -6.39 18.62
CA PHE A 435 8.23 -6.50 18.99
C PHE A 435 8.08 -7.13 20.38
N GLY A 436 8.72 -8.29 20.59
CA GLY A 436 8.59 -9.00 21.86
C GLY A 436 9.28 -8.27 23.03
N TRP A 437 10.29 -7.44 22.79
CA TRP A 437 10.83 -6.56 23.84
C TRP A 437 9.78 -5.56 24.33
N TYR A 438 9.06 -4.88 23.43
CA TYR A 438 8.00 -3.95 23.82
C TYR A 438 6.87 -4.67 24.56
N MET A 439 6.45 -5.83 24.05
CA MET A 439 5.40 -6.63 24.70
C MET A 439 5.85 -7.14 26.08
N ALA A 440 7.10 -7.59 26.23
CA ALA A 440 7.66 -8.01 27.51
C ALA A 440 7.72 -6.85 28.51
N ARG A 441 8.12 -5.66 28.06
CA ARG A 441 8.11 -4.44 28.88
C ARG A 441 6.70 -4.15 29.41
N TYR A 442 5.69 -4.22 28.55
CA TYR A 442 4.29 -4.02 28.95
C TYR A 442 3.81 -5.06 29.97
N VAL A 443 4.13 -6.34 29.74
CA VAL A 443 3.79 -7.40 30.71
C VAL A 443 4.44 -7.14 32.06
N GLN A 444 5.74 -6.86 32.08
CA GLN A 444 6.51 -6.64 33.31
C GLN A 444 5.98 -5.45 34.11
N ASP A 445 5.76 -4.32 33.45
CA ASP A 445 5.27 -3.11 34.10
C ASP A 445 3.85 -3.28 34.68
N ALA A 446 2.96 -3.95 33.93
CA ALA A 446 1.60 -4.22 34.40
C ALA A 446 1.59 -5.20 35.57
N LYS A 447 2.43 -6.24 35.54
CA LYS A 447 2.57 -7.17 36.66
C LYS A 447 3.19 -6.51 37.89
N ALA A 448 4.11 -5.57 37.71
CA ALA A 448 4.65 -4.77 38.81
C ALA A 448 3.57 -3.88 39.47
N LYS A 449 2.50 -3.53 38.74
CA LYS A 449 1.29 -2.88 39.29
C LYS A 449 0.31 -3.86 39.93
N GLY A 450 0.57 -5.17 39.89
CA GLY A 450 -0.32 -6.21 40.40
C GLY A 450 -1.51 -6.53 39.48
N ALA A 451 -1.43 -6.18 38.19
CA ALA A 451 -2.47 -6.50 37.22
C ALA A 451 -2.28 -7.89 36.61
N THR A 452 -3.39 -8.50 36.20
CA THR A 452 -3.38 -9.69 35.33
C THR A 452 -3.19 -9.24 33.88
N VAL A 453 -2.33 -9.94 33.13
CA VAL A 453 -2.02 -9.59 31.75
C VAL A 453 -2.44 -10.71 30.81
N VAL A 454 -3.13 -10.35 29.73
CA VAL A 454 -3.43 -11.24 28.60
C VAL A 454 -2.93 -10.60 27.31
N LEU A 455 -2.02 -11.29 26.62
CA LEU A 455 -1.62 -10.95 25.25
C LEU A 455 -2.57 -11.63 24.27
N LEU A 456 -3.10 -10.85 23.32
CA LEU A 456 -4.01 -11.28 22.29
C LEU A 456 -3.30 -11.17 20.94
N SER A 457 -3.24 -12.26 20.17
CA SER A 457 -2.79 -12.18 18.78
C SER A 457 -3.74 -11.28 17.96
N PRO A 458 -3.29 -10.61 16.89
CA PRO A 458 -4.14 -9.68 16.14
C PRO A 458 -5.37 -10.34 15.51
N VAL A 459 -6.48 -9.61 15.39
CA VAL A 459 -7.60 -10.05 14.53
C VAL A 459 -7.11 -10.22 13.08
N PRO A 460 -7.58 -11.22 12.32
CA PRO A 460 -7.08 -11.50 10.97
C PRO A 460 -7.58 -10.47 9.94
N HIS A 461 -6.80 -10.22 8.89
CA HIS A 461 -7.26 -9.44 7.73
C HIS A 461 -8.34 -10.16 6.93
N ARG A 462 -9.24 -9.38 6.31
CA ARG A 462 -10.36 -9.83 5.45
C ARG A 462 -9.92 -10.77 4.33
N ASP A 463 -8.73 -10.57 3.79
CA ASP A 463 -8.20 -11.24 2.60
C ASP A 463 -7.21 -12.38 2.91
N VAL A 464 -7.05 -12.76 4.19
CA VAL A 464 -6.08 -13.80 4.59
C VAL A 464 -6.72 -15.00 5.28
N TRP A 465 -7.75 -14.77 6.12
CA TRP A 465 -8.30 -15.76 7.06
C TRP A 465 -8.81 -17.07 6.41
N GLU A 466 -9.22 -17.01 5.15
CA GLU A 466 -9.78 -18.15 4.42
C GLU A 466 -8.67 -19.11 3.96
N GLU A 467 -7.57 -18.57 3.44
CA GLU A 467 -6.50 -19.36 2.81
C GLU A 467 -5.44 -19.84 3.80
N ARG A 468 -5.11 -19.01 4.82
CA ARG A 468 -4.04 -19.32 5.78
C ARG A 468 -4.22 -18.63 7.12
N ARG A 469 -3.37 -18.98 8.09
CA ARG A 469 -3.26 -18.27 9.36
C ARG A 469 -2.57 -16.92 9.14
N ASP A 470 -3.24 -15.84 9.53
CA ASP A 470 -2.64 -14.51 9.55
C ASP A 470 -1.74 -14.34 10.79
N PHE A 471 -0.84 -13.36 10.78
CA PHE A 471 -0.01 -13.00 11.94
C PHE A 471 0.70 -14.18 12.65
N GLU A 472 1.22 -15.15 11.90
CA GLU A 472 2.02 -16.29 12.43
C GLU A 472 3.09 -15.86 13.41
N THR A 473 3.96 -14.99 12.94
CA THR A 473 5.15 -14.61 13.67
C THR A 473 4.82 -13.77 14.92
N PHE A 474 3.87 -12.85 14.83
CA PHE A 474 3.48 -12.00 15.98
C PHE A 474 2.82 -12.82 17.08
N ALA A 475 1.93 -13.74 16.72
CA ALA A 475 1.30 -14.62 17.69
C ALA A 475 2.30 -15.58 18.35
N GLN A 476 3.29 -16.07 17.60
CA GLN A 476 4.38 -16.84 18.18
C GLN A 476 5.14 -16.01 19.22
N TRP A 477 5.54 -14.79 18.88
CA TRP A 477 6.27 -13.91 19.79
C TRP A 477 5.46 -13.54 21.04
N ASP A 478 4.16 -13.24 20.90
CA ASP A 478 3.30 -12.99 22.05
C ASP A 478 3.17 -14.23 22.96
N ARG A 479 3.05 -15.42 22.38
CA ARG A 479 2.99 -16.68 23.15
C ARG A 479 4.28 -16.90 23.94
N GLU A 480 5.44 -16.67 23.32
CA GLU A 480 6.76 -16.75 23.96
C GLU A 480 6.90 -15.73 25.08
N VAL A 481 6.59 -14.46 24.82
CA VAL A 481 6.63 -13.38 25.81
C VAL A 481 5.72 -13.67 26.99
N ALA A 482 4.49 -14.11 26.73
CA ALA A 482 3.55 -14.44 27.79
C ALA A 482 4.07 -15.57 28.68
N ALA A 483 4.60 -16.65 28.09
CA ALA A 483 5.18 -17.76 28.84
C ALA A 483 6.39 -17.32 29.69
N GLN A 484 7.30 -16.52 29.13
CA GLN A 484 8.51 -16.07 29.80
C GLN A 484 8.25 -15.07 30.94
N ASN A 485 7.22 -14.24 30.81
CA ASN A 485 6.94 -13.16 31.76
C ASN A 485 5.72 -13.48 32.67
N GLY A 486 5.17 -14.68 32.56
CA GLY A 486 4.02 -15.16 33.34
C GLY A 486 2.74 -14.36 33.09
N ALA A 487 2.49 -13.96 31.85
CA ALA A 487 1.18 -13.52 31.38
C ALA A 487 0.41 -14.70 30.76
N GLN A 488 -0.86 -14.48 30.43
CA GLN A 488 -1.63 -15.41 29.61
C GLN A 488 -1.55 -15.01 28.14
N PHE A 489 -1.67 -15.97 27.23
CA PHE A 489 -1.79 -15.75 25.80
C PHE A 489 -3.10 -16.34 25.30
N ALA A 490 -3.84 -15.57 24.51
CA ALA A 490 -5.03 -16.03 23.80
C ALA A 490 -4.84 -15.83 22.29
N ASP A 491 -4.92 -16.92 21.52
CA ASP A 491 -4.76 -16.88 20.06
C ASP A 491 -6.04 -16.35 19.36
N LEU A 492 -6.33 -15.06 19.57
CA LEU A 492 -7.50 -14.39 19.03
C LEU A 492 -7.56 -14.43 17.51
N THR A 493 -6.41 -14.40 16.81
CA THR A 493 -6.35 -14.61 15.35
C THR A 493 -7.13 -15.87 14.97
N MET A 494 -6.83 -17.00 15.61
CA MET A 494 -7.44 -18.28 15.30
C MET A 494 -8.86 -18.44 15.83
N VAL A 495 -9.20 -17.79 16.94
CA VAL A 495 -10.59 -17.77 17.44
C VAL A 495 -11.49 -17.04 16.46
N VAL A 496 -11.05 -15.88 15.95
CA VAL A 496 -11.80 -15.11 14.95
C VAL A 496 -11.83 -15.83 13.60
N SER A 497 -10.70 -16.34 13.10
CA SER A 497 -10.69 -17.09 11.82
C SER A 497 -11.61 -18.30 11.83
N ASP A 498 -11.65 -19.07 12.92
CA ASP A 498 -12.58 -20.19 13.04
C ASP A 498 -14.03 -19.74 13.09
N GLY A 499 -14.30 -18.62 13.77
CA GLY A 499 -15.61 -17.99 13.77
C GLY A 499 -16.04 -17.57 12.35
N TYR A 500 -15.14 -16.93 11.60
CA TYR A 500 -15.36 -16.55 10.20
C TYR A 500 -15.66 -17.75 9.30
N ARG A 501 -14.90 -18.85 9.46
CA ARG A 501 -15.18 -20.11 8.74
C ARG A 501 -16.57 -20.66 9.01
N ARG A 502 -17.12 -20.49 10.22
CA ARG A 502 -18.48 -20.96 10.56
C ARG A 502 -19.58 -20.12 9.92
N VAL A 503 -19.40 -18.80 9.84
CA VAL A 503 -20.41 -17.88 9.28
C VAL A 503 -20.30 -17.71 7.75
N GLY A 504 -19.17 -18.11 7.17
CA GLY A 504 -18.92 -18.17 5.73
C GLY A 504 -18.48 -16.85 5.11
N ALA A 505 -17.72 -16.93 4.01
CA ALA A 505 -17.07 -15.78 3.37
C ALA A 505 -18.05 -14.67 2.92
N GLY A 506 -19.25 -15.05 2.46
CA GLY A 506 -20.31 -14.10 2.09
C GLY A 506 -20.67 -13.17 3.27
N THR A 507 -20.92 -13.75 4.45
CA THR A 507 -21.21 -12.99 5.67
C THR A 507 -20.01 -12.18 6.12
N VAL A 508 -18.82 -12.78 6.18
CA VAL A 508 -17.58 -12.11 6.61
C VAL A 508 -17.28 -10.90 5.74
N SER A 509 -17.56 -10.96 4.44
CA SER A 509 -17.35 -9.83 3.53
C SER A 509 -18.14 -8.58 3.95
N THR A 510 -19.26 -8.74 4.65
CA THR A 510 -20.10 -7.66 5.18
C THR A 510 -19.62 -7.08 6.51
N TYR A 511 -18.62 -7.67 7.16
CA TYR A 511 -18.12 -7.25 8.47
C TYR A 511 -17.06 -6.15 8.41
N PHE A 512 -16.61 -5.77 7.21
CA PHE A 512 -15.52 -4.82 7.03
C PHE A 512 -16.03 -3.48 6.49
N ALA A 513 -15.45 -2.40 7.01
CA ALA A 513 -15.66 -1.03 6.56
C ALA A 513 -14.69 -0.62 5.45
N ASP A 514 -13.61 -1.39 5.26
CA ASP A 514 -12.64 -1.20 4.18
C ASP A 514 -12.31 -2.52 3.47
N ALA A 515 -11.36 -2.46 2.54
CA ALA A 515 -11.02 -3.61 1.72
C ALA A 515 -10.31 -4.75 2.48
N ARG A 516 -9.75 -4.50 3.69
CA ARG A 516 -8.75 -5.38 4.28
C ARG A 516 -8.76 -5.50 5.80
N THR A 517 -8.77 -4.40 6.55
CA THR A 517 -8.37 -4.40 7.97
C THR A 517 -9.51 -4.00 8.90
N HIS A 518 -10.17 -2.88 8.63
CA HIS A 518 -11.07 -2.28 9.61
C HIS A 518 -12.46 -2.90 9.52
N THR A 519 -12.93 -3.44 10.64
CA THR A 519 -14.31 -3.90 10.79
C THR A 519 -15.29 -2.73 10.85
N ASN A 520 -16.52 -2.98 10.43
CA ASN A 520 -17.66 -2.13 10.76
C ASN A 520 -18.31 -2.57 12.08
N GLU A 521 -19.47 -2.00 12.41
CA GLU A 521 -20.24 -2.33 13.62
C GLU A 521 -20.45 -3.85 13.82
N ALA A 522 -20.92 -4.56 12.80
CA ALA A 522 -21.22 -5.98 12.89
C ALA A 522 -19.94 -6.80 13.12
N GLY A 523 -18.86 -6.47 12.41
CA GLY A 523 -17.56 -7.11 12.59
C GLY A 523 -16.93 -6.83 13.96
N ALA A 524 -17.09 -5.62 14.50
CA ALA A 524 -16.58 -5.25 15.80
C ALA A 524 -17.31 -6.00 16.93
N VAL A 525 -18.64 -6.14 16.84
CA VAL A 525 -19.44 -6.96 17.77
C VAL A 525 -19.01 -8.42 17.72
N PHE A 526 -18.82 -8.96 16.51
CA PHE A 526 -18.35 -10.34 16.32
C PHE A 526 -16.98 -10.55 16.98
N ASN A 527 -16.02 -9.65 16.72
CA ASN A 527 -14.68 -9.74 17.28
C ASN A 527 -14.69 -9.56 18.81
N ALA A 528 -15.55 -8.70 19.36
CA ALA A 528 -15.70 -8.56 20.82
C ALA A 528 -16.22 -9.84 21.47
N GLN A 529 -17.17 -10.54 20.84
CA GLN A 529 -17.62 -11.87 21.30
C GLN A 529 -16.49 -12.89 21.25
N ALA A 530 -15.69 -12.88 20.17
CA ALA A 530 -14.54 -13.76 20.04
C ALA A 530 -13.48 -13.52 21.14
N VAL A 531 -13.25 -12.25 21.54
CA VAL A 531 -12.39 -11.93 22.69
C VAL A 531 -12.95 -12.54 23.97
N VAL A 532 -14.24 -12.38 24.25
CA VAL A 532 -14.88 -12.97 25.44
C VAL A 532 -14.79 -14.50 25.42
N ALA A 533 -15.00 -15.13 24.26
CA ALA A 533 -14.82 -16.57 24.08
C ALA A 533 -13.38 -17.01 24.36
N ALA A 534 -12.40 -16.26 23.85
CA ALA A 534 -10.97 -16.52 24.07
C ALA A 534 -10.59 -16.42 25.56
N LEU A 535 -11.06 -15.36 26.25
CA LEU A 535 -10.79 -15.17 27.69
C LEU A 535 -11.42 -16.27 28.55
N GLN A 536 -12.62 -16.71 28.22
CA GLN A 536 -13.26 -17.83 28.92
C GLN A 536 -12.57 -19.18 28.67
N GLY A 537 -11.91 -19.34 27.52
CA GLY A 537 -11.13 -20.52 27.17
C GLY A 537 -9.75 -20.59 27.84
N LEU A 538 -9.30 -19.51 28.49
CA LEU A 538 -8.03 -19.51 29.21
C LEU A 538 -8.08 -20.39 30.46
N LYS A 539 -6.95 -21.05 30.76
CA LYS A 539 -6.82 -21.94 31.93
C LYS A 539 -7.20 -21.23 33.25
N ALA A 540 -6.84 -19.95 33.37
CA ALA A 540 -7.28 -19.09 34.45
C ALA A 540 -8.15 -17.96 33.86
N ASN A 541 -9.45 -18.21 33.74
CA ASN A 541 -10.41 -17.25 33.18
C ASN A 541 -10.40 -15.93 33.98
N PRO A 542 -9.82 -14.84 33.43
CA PRO A 542 -9.60 -13.61 34.18
C PRO A 542 -10.87 -12.77 34.32
N VAL A 543 -11.95 -13.12 33.61
CA VAL A 543 -13.22 -12.36 33.60
C VAL A 543 -14.38 -13.11 34.24
N ALA A 544 -14.19 -14.35 34.72
CA ALA A 544 -15.25 -15.22 35.24
C ALA A 544 -16.17 -14.52 36.27
N GLY A 545 -15.57 -13.76 37.19
CA GLY A 545 -16.30 -13.02 38.22
C GLY A 545 -17.05 -11.78 37.69
N TRP A 546 -16.69 -11.27 36.53
CA TRP A 546 -17.11 -9.98 35.98
C TRP A 546 -18.06 -10.10 34.79
N LEU A 547 -18.37 -11.29 34.29
CA LEU A 547 -19.26 -11.44 33.13
C LEU A 547 -20.70 -10.98 33.44
N SER A 548 -21.22 -10.13 32.54
CA SER A 548 -22.64 -9.75 32.48
C SER A 548 -23.51 -10.95 32.06
N PRO A 549 -24.86 -10.87 32.13
CA PRO A 549 -25.72 -11.90 31.57
C PRO A 549 -25.41 -12.22 30.11
N GLN A 550 -25.10 -11.20 29.29
CA GLN A 550 -24.67 -11.37 27.91
C GLN A 550 -23.28 -12.01 27.80
N GLY A 551 -22.33 -11.64 28.66
CA GLY A 551 -21.01 -12.27 28.72
C GLY A 551 -21.08 -13.78 28.97
N ARG A 552 -22.01 -14.22 29.84
CA ARG A 552 -22.17 -15.64 30.21
C ARG A 552 -22.80 -16.51 29.11
N THR A 553 -23.44 -15.92 28.10
CA THR A 553 -23.98 -16.70 26.98
C THR A 553 -22.93 -17.00 25.92
N VAL A 554 -21.79 -16.31 25.96
CA VAL A 554 -20.68 -16.56 25.02
C VAL A 554 -20.03 -17.90 25.36
N VAL A 555 -19.97 -18.81 24.40
CA VAL A 555 -19.32 -20.12 24.56
C VAL A 555 -17.81 -19.94 24.57
N ALA A 556 -17.13 -20.55 25.55
CA ALA A 556 -15.67 -20.53 25.63
C ALA A 556 -15.03 -21.12 24.37
N ALA A 557 -13.99 -20.47 23.86
CA ALA A 557 -13.18 -21.03 22.79
C ALA A 557 -12.36 -22.21 23.34
N ALA A 558 -12.12 -23.22 22.52
CA ALA A 558 -11.18 -24.28 22.88
C ALA A 558 -9.78 -23.66 23.10
N PRO A 559 -9.02 -24.10 24.11
CA PRO A 559 -7.65 -23.64 24.31
C PRO A 559 -6.81 -23.94 23.06
N LYS A 560 -6.07 -22.93 22.58
CA LYS A 560 -5.24 -23.00 21.37
C LYS A 560 -3.81 -22.51 21.60
#